data_AF-A0A8S2E7V6-F1
#
_entry.id   AF-A0A8S2E7V6-F1
#
_cell.length_a   1.000
_cell.length_b   1.000
_cell.length_c   1.000
_cell.angle_alpha   90.00
_cell.angle_beta   90.00
_cell.angle_gamma   90.00
#
_symmetry.space_group_name_H-M   'P 1'
#
loop_
_entity.id
_entity.type
_entity.pdbx_description
1 polymer ?
#
loop_
_entity_poly.entity_id
_entity_poly.type
_entity_poly.pdbx_seq_one_letter_code
_entity_poly.pdbx_strand_id
1 'polypeptide(L)'
;FTVRDFTFDEQTLSSDKEQLNKLELDRQKLYGGLVRWLKINFGEVFSASIHIKALRIFVESVLRYGLPVNFVAIVIHPLRRSTKKLRDVLNNLFAYLDQSSSTRQEDNFDIPGVFSSQQEYYPYVYLKLDLDYTETKKS
;
A
#
# COMPACT_ATOMS: atom_id res chain seq x y z
N PHE A 1 2.49 39.20 -34.20
CA PHE A 1 3.75 38.99 -33.46
C PHE A 1 3.60 39.70 -32.12
N THR A 2 4.10 39.12 -31.04
CA THR A 2 4.04 39.72 -29.70
C THR A 2 5.45 40.12 -29.32
N VAL A 3 5.71 41.42 -29.22
CA VAL A 3 7.02 41.94 -28.81
C VAL A 3 7.08 41.89 -27.29
N ARG A 4 8.19 41.38 -26.75
CA ARG A 4 8.44 41.40 -25.30
C ARG A 4 9.12 42.71 -24.98
N ASP A 5 8.49 43.55 -24.17
CA ASP A 5 9.16 44.72 -23.63
C ASP A 5 10.33 44.25 -22.76
N PHE A 6 11.53 44.72 -23.10
CA PHE A 6 12.77 44.37 -22.40
C PHE A 6 13.58 45.65 -22.20
N THR A 7 13.90 45.93 -20.94
CA THR A 7 14.81 47.00 -20.54
C THR A 7 16.05 46.35 -19.98
N PHE A 8 17.22 46.64 -20.57
CA PHE A 8 18.48 46.09 -20.06
C PHE A 8 18.85 46.78 -18.75
N ASP A 9 19.03 45.98 -17.69
CA ASP A 9 19.59 46.41 -16.43
C ASP A 9 20.60 45.36 -15.95
N GLU A 10 21.84 45.81 -15.78
CA GLU A 10 22.97 44.96 -15.45
C GLU A 10 22.92 44.48 -14.00
N GLN A 11 22.33 45.27 -13.09
CA GLN A 11 22.18 44.90 -11.67
C GLN A 11 21.18 43.77 -11.50
N THR A 12 20.01 43.87 -12.13
CA THR A 12 19.01 42.79 -12.10
C THR A 12 19.55 41.50 -12.73
N LEU A 13 20.26 41.59 -13.86
CA LEU A 13 20.88 40.41 -14.50
C LEU A 13 21.92 39.74 -13.59
N SER A 14 22.73 40.51 -12.85
CA SER A 14 23.71 39.97 -11.90
C SER A 14 23.03 39.34 -10.69
N SER A 15 22.05 40.04 -10.11
CA SER A 15 21.24 39.55 -8.99
C SER A 15 20.54 38.23 -9.33
N ASP A 16 19.94 38.12 -10.51
CA ASP A 16 19.24 36.90 -10.94
C ASP A 16 20.20 35.72 -11.08
N LYS A 17 21.40 35.94 -11.61
CA LYS A 17 22.45 34.91 -11.68
C LYS A 17 22.90 34.45 -10.29
N GLU A 18 23.06 35.38 -9.35
CA GLU A 18 23.41 35.06 -7.96
C GLU A 18 22.29 34.27 -7.26
N GLN A 19 21.02 34.67 -7.47
CA GLN A 19 19.87 33.96 -6.93
C GLN A 19 19.77 32.53 -7.47
N LEU A 20 19.97 32.34 -8.78
CA LEU A 20 19.98 31.00 -9.39
C LEU A 20 21.08 30.13 -8.80
N ASN A 21 22.30 30.66 -8.69
CA ASN A 21 23.42 29.93 -8.08
C ASN A 21 23.15 29.58 -6.62
N LYS A 22 22.59 30.51 -5.84
CA LYS A 22 22.22 30.28 -4.45
C LYS A 22 21.17 29.17 -4.32
N LEU A 23 20.12 29.21 -5.14
CA LEU A 23 19.07 28.20 -5.15
C LEU A 23 19.61 26.81 -5.52
N GLU A 24 20.55 26.74 -6.47
CA GLU A 24 21.18 25.48 -6.85
C GLU A 24 22.02 24.90 -5.71
N LEU A 25 22.83 25.73 -5.04
CA LEU A 25 23.62 25.33 -3.88
C LEU A 25 22.75 24.88 -2.71
N ASP A 26 21.69 25.63 -2.41
CA ASP A 26 20.73 25.27 -1.36
C ASP A 26 20.04 23.94 -1.67
N ARG A 27 19.63 23.71 -2.92
CA ARG A 27 19.08 22.42 -3.36
C ARG A 27 20.07 21.29 -3.12
N GLN A 28 21.32 21.42 -3.56
CA GLN A 28 22.34 20.38 -3.38
C GLN A 28 22.62 20.10 -1.90
N LYS A 29 22.68 21.16 -1.07
CA LYS A 29 22.92 21.06 0.37
C LYS A 29 21.77 20.35 1.10
N LEU A 30 20.52 20.67 0.77
CA LEU A 30 19.34 20.10 1.43
C LEU A 30 19.04 18.66 0.97
N TYR A 31 19.38 18.33 -0.28
CA TYR A 31 19.04 17.04 -0.88
C TYR A 31 19.54 15.84 -0.07
N GLY A 32 20.81 15.88 0.38
CA GLY A 32 21.39 14.78 1.16
C GLY A 32 20.66 14.54 2.48
N GLY A 33 20.34 15.63 3.20
CA GLY A 33 19.58 15.57 4.46
C GLY A 33 18.16 15.05 4.26
N LEU A 34 17.48 15.54 3.22
CA LEU A 34 16.13 15.12 2.87
C LEU A 34 16.06 13.63 2.53
N VAL A 35 16.97 13.13 1.69
CA VAL A 35 17.00 11.70 1.32
C VAL A 35 17.24 10.82 2.54
N ARG A 36 18.16 11.21 3.43
CA ARG A 36 18.41 10.47 4.67
C ARG A 36 17.18 10.44 5.56
N TRP A 37 16.52 11.60 5.74
CA TRP A 37 15.31 11.71 6.54
C TRP A 37 14.18 10.87 5.96
N LEU A 38 13.94 10.92 4.65
CA LEU A 38 12.92 10.13 3.98
C LEU A 38 13.17 8.62 4.11
N LYS A 39 14.41 8.16 3.97
CA LYS A 39 14.75 6.73 4.13
C LYS A 39 14.40 6.20 5.54
N ILE A 40 14.70 6.99 6.57
CA ILE A 40 14.40 6.63 7.95
C ILE A 40 12.89 6.57 8.17
N ASN A 41 12.19 7.68 7.84
CA ASN A 41 10.75 7.78 8.09
C ASN A 41 9.93 6.81 7.24
N PHE A 42 10.37 6.50 6.03
CA PHE A 42 9.73 5.46 5.21
C PHE A 42 9.82 4.09 5.88
N GLY A 43 10.97 3.73 6.45
CA GLY A 43 11.13 2.47 7.19
C GLY A 43 10.18 2.37 8.39
N GLU A 44 10.06 3.46 9.16
CA GLU A 44 9.15 3.54 10.31
C GLU A 44 7.69 3.39 9.89
N VAL A 45 7.26 4.14 8.87
CA VAL A 45 5.88 4.08 8.35
C VAL A 45 5.56 2.72 7.74
N PHE A 46 6.50 2.13 7.01
CA PHE A 46 6.35 0.79 6.45
C PHE A 46 6.20 -0.26 7.55
N SER A 47 7.07 -0.22 8.57
CA SER A 47 6.98 -1.09 9.73
C SER A 47 5.61 -0.96 10.43
N ALA A 48 5.17 0.27 10.71
CA ALA A 48 3.86 0.51 11.31
C ALA A 48 2.70 -0.05 10.45
N SER A 49 2.77 0.07 9.12
CA SER A 49 1.79 -0.51 8.21
C SER A 49 1.70 -2.04 8.32
N ILE A 50 2.85 -2.71 8.44
CA ILE A 50 2.91 -4.17 8.65
C ILE A 50 2.32 -4.56 10.02
N HIS A 51 2.59 -3.79 11.07
CA HIS A 51 2.01 -4.05 12.41
C HIS A 51 0.48 -3.97 12.39
N ILE A 52 -0.09 -2.97 11.72
CA ILE A 52 -1.55 -2.84 11.55
C ILE A 52 -2.12 -4.06 10.84
N LYS A 53 -1.44 -4.57 9.81
CA LYS A 53 -1.88 -5.78 9.11
C LYS A 53 -1.76 -7.03 9.98
N ALA A 54 -0.71 -7.17 10.78
CA ALA A 54 -0.58 -8.28 11.72
C ALA A 54 -1.72 -8.29 12.76
N LEU A 55 -2.05 -7.12 13.33
CA LEU A 55 -3.21 -6.96 14.21
C LEU A 55 -4.51 -7.34 13.51
N ARG A 56 -4.68 -6.92 12.25
CA ARG A 56 -5.86 -7.27 11.46
C ARG A 56 -5.97 -8.79 11.23
N ILE A 57 -4.88 -9.48 10.89
CA ILE A 57 -4.89 -10.95 10.75
C ILE A 57 -5.28 -11.61 12.07
N PHE A 58 -4.72 -11.15 13.18
CA PHE A 58 -5.03 -11.67 14.50
C PHE A 58 -6.53 -11.51 14.81
N VAL A 59 -7.07 -10.30 14.68
CA VAL A 59 -8.49 -10.02 14.95
C VAL A 59 -9.40 -10.84 14.03
N GLU A 60 -9.14 -10.87 12.72
CA GLU A 60 -9.94 -11.65 11.77
C GLU A 60 -9.88 -13.16 12.07
N SER A 61 -8.72 -13.68 12.50
CA SER A 61 -8.57 -15.09 12.86
C SER A 61 -9.35 -15.43 14.13
N VAL A 62 -9.31 -14.58 15.15
CA VAL A 62 -10.10 -14.76 16.38
C VAL A 62 -11.60 -14.69 16.08
N LEU A 63 -12.04 -13.73 15.27
CA LEU A 63 -13.45 -13.60 14.91
C LEU A 63 -13.97 -14.78 14.08
N ARG A 64 -13.11 -15.40 13.26
CA ARG A 64 -13.52 -16.47 12.35
C ARG A 64 -13.41 -17.86 12.95
N TYR A 65 -12.40 -18.10 13.78
CA TYR A 65 -12.08 -19.43 14.32
C TYR A 65 -12.23 -19.53 15.85
N GLY A 66 -12.47 -18.42 16.54
CA GLY A 66 -12.72 -18.40 17.97
C GLY A 66 -11.46 -18.48 18.84
N LEU A 67 -11.67 -18.77 20.11
CA LEU A 67 -10.64 -18.97 21.13
C LEU A 67 -10.55 -20.44 21.53
N PRO A 68 -9.38 -20.93 22.00
CA PRO A 68 -8.12 -20.21 22.15
C PRO A 68 -7.45 -19.89 20.81
N VAL A 69 -6.62 -18.84 20.77
CA VAL A 69 -5.93 -18.43 19.54
C VAL A 69 -4.92 -19.51 19.13
N ASN A 70 -5.21 -20.20 18.03
CA ASN A 70 -4.31 -21.20 17.47
C ASN A 70 -4.27 -21.08 15.94
N PHE A 71 -3.42 -20.18 15.45
CA PHE A 71 -3.20 -20.00 14.03
C PHE A 71 -1.73 -19.69 13.73
N VAL A 72 -1.35 -19.94 12.48
CA VAL A 72 -0.05 -19.53 11.92
C VAL A 72 -0.33 -18.60 10.74
N ALA A 73 0.20 -17.38 10.79
CA ALA A 73 0.14 -16.45 9.68
C ALA A 73 1.35 -16.66 8.76
N ILE A 74 1.11 -16.66 7.45
CA ILE A 74 2.14 -16.88 6.42
C ILE A 74 2.07 -15.75 5.40
N VAL A 75 3.23 -15.19 5.05
CA VAL A 75 3.37 -14.25 3.94
C VAL A 75 3.79 -15.04 2.70
N ILE A 76 3.01 -14.94 1.63
CA ILE A 76 3.28 -15.64 0.37
C ILE A 76 3.51 -14.60 -0.73
N HIS A 77 4.67 -14.68 -1.38
CA HIS A 77 4.96 -13.92 -2.58
C HIS A 77 4.74 -14.82 -3.82
N PRO A 78 3.59 -14.72 -4.51
CA PRO A 78 3.26 -15.62 -5.61
C PRO A 78 4.17 -15.39 -6.82
N LEU A 79 4.54 -16.46 -7.51
CA LEU A 79 5.22 -16.36 -8.79
C LEU A 79 4.30 -15.71 -9.83
N ARG A 80 4.87 -14.95 -10.77
CA ARG A 80 4.09 -14.33 -11.86
C ARG A 80 3.26 -15.40 -12.59
N ARG A 81 1.97 -15.12 -12.79
CA ARG A 81 0.97 -15.98 -13.47
C ARG A 81 0.53 -17.24 -12.70
N SER A 82 1.06 -17.53 -11.51
CA SER A 82 0.64 -18.71 -10.72
C SER A 82 -0.43 -18.41 -9.67
N THR A 83 -0.85 -17.14 -9.52
CA THR A 83 -1.78 -16.72 -8.47
C THR A 83 -3.10 -17.50 -8.49
N LYS A 84 -3.68 -17.74 -9.68
CA LYS A 84 -4.92 -18.53 -9.80
C LYS A 84 -4.76 -19.94 -9.26
N LYS A 85 -3.74 -20.66 -9.73
CA LYS A 85 -3.43 -22.03 -9.26
C LYS A 85 -3.16 -22.08 -7.75
N LEU A 86 -2.43 -21.08 -7.22
CA LEU A 86 -2.18 -20.98 -5.78
C LEU A 86 -3.49 -20.82 -5.01
N ARG A 87 -4.42 -19.99 -5.50
CA ARG A 87 -5.75 -19.83 -4.89
C ARG A 87 -6.54 -21.13 -4.90
N ASP A 88 -6.56 -21.83 -6.03
CA ASP A 88 -7.28 -23.10 -6.17
C ASP A 88 -6.77 -24.13 -5.17
N VAL A 89 -5.43 -24.27 -5.05
CA VAL A 89 -4.80 -25.19 -4.09
C VAL A 89 -5.14 -24.82 -2.65
N LEU A 90 -5.00 -23.54 -2.27
CA LEU A 90 -5.30 -23.09 -0.91
C LEU A 90 -6.78 -23.25 -0.57
N ASN A 91 -7.69 -22.98 -1.50
CA ASN A 91 -9.12 -23.17 -1.31
C ASN A 91 -9.45 -24.65 -1.06
N ASN A 92 -8.88 -25.56 -1.85
CA ASN A 92 -9.10 -27.00 -1.65
C ASN A 92 -8.54 -27.50 -0.30
N LEU A 93 -7.36 -27.04 0.10
CA LEU A 93 -6.74 -27.45 1.37
C LEU A 93 -7.50 -26.94 2.60
N PHE A 94 -8.05 -25.73 2.53
CA PHE A 94 -8.68 -25.06 3.68
C PHE A 94 -10.20 -25.02 3.61
N ALA A 95 -10.85 -25.63 2.60
CA ALA A 95 -12.30 -25.64 2.45
C ALA A 95 -13.05 -26.09 3.71
N TYR A 96 -12.45 -27.00 4.51
CA TYR A 96 -13.03 -27.48 5.76
C TYR A 96 -13.21 -26.37 6.82
N LEU A 97 -12.43 -25.28 6.74
CA LEU A 97 -12.54 -24.12 7.64
C LEU A 97 -13.77 -23.25 7.35
N ASP A 98 -14.43 -23.47 6.21
CA ASP A 98 -15.63 -22.72 5.82
C ASP A 98 -16.90 -23.21 6.52
N GLN A 99 -16.82 -24.27 7.33
CA GLN A 99 -17.99 -24.81 8.04
C GLN A 99 -18.59 -23.82 9.04
N SER A 100 -17.85 -22.79 9.46
CA SER A 100 -18.35 -21.71 10.34
C SER A 100 -19.12 -20.60 9.61
N SER A 101 -19.19 -20.60 8.27
CA SER A 101 -20.04 -19.68 7.50
C SER A 101 -21.42 -20.26 7.20
N SER A 102 -21.68 -21.53 7.55
CA SER A 102 -23.01 -22.15 7.46
C SER A 102 -24.05 -21.50 8.39
N THR A 103 -23.64 -20.83 9.48
CA THR A 103 -24.53 -19.99 10.30
C THR A 103 -24.93 -18.68 9.61
N ARG A 104 -24.26 -18.28 8.51
CA ARG A 104 -24.64 -17.08 7.73
C ARG A 104 -25.58 -17.37 6.57
N GLN A 105 -25.89 -18.64 6.28
CA GLN A 105 -26.84 -18.96 5.21
C GLN A 105 -28.30 -18.74 5.63
N GLU A 106 -28.63 -18.64 6.92
CA GLU A 106 -30.00 -18.35 7.37
C GLU A 106 -30.28 -16.86 7.63
N ASP A 107 -29.25 -16.03 7.83
CA ASP A 107 -29.39 -14.57 8.01
C ASP A 107 -28.77 -13.80 6.83
N ASN A 108 -29.19 -14.15 5.61
CA ASN A 108 -28.97 -13.28 4.45
C ASN A 108 -29.90 -12.06 4.55
N PHE A 109 -29.62 -11.16 5.50
CA PHE A 109 -30.14 -9.81 5.45
C PHE A 109 -29.47 -9.11 4.26
N ASP A 110 -30.14 -9.13 3.12
CA ASP A 110 -29.82 -8.34 1.94
C ASP A 110 -29.89 -6.84 2.32
N ILE A 111 -28.79 -6.29 2.86
CA ILE A 111 -28.60 -4.85 3.01
C ILE A 111 -27.93 -4.34 1.72
N PRO A 112 -28.67 -3.69 0.80
CA PRO A 112 -28.11 -3.21 -0.46
C PRO A 112 -27.10 -2.10 -0.16
N GLY A 113 -25.86 -2.26 -0.64
CA GLY A 113 -24.79 -1.25 -0.49
C GLY A 113 -23.71 -1.57 0.55
N VAL A 114 -23.92 -2.52 1.47
CA VAL A 114 -22.91 -2.93 2.46
C VAL A 114 -22.03 -4.08 1.95
N PHE A 115 -22.59 -4.99 1.17
CA PHE A 115 -21.88 -6.16 0.62
C PHE A 115 -21.54 -6.04 -0.88
N SER A 116 -21.79 -4.88 -1.49
CA SER A 116 -21.66 -4.66 -2.94
C SER A 116 -20.21 -4.54 -3.45
N SER A 117 -19.21 -4.50 -2.57
CA SER A 117 -17.85 -4.81 -2.99
C SER A 117 -17.69 -6.31 -2.92
N GLN A 118 -17.47 -6.98 -4.06
CA GLN A 118 -17.01 -8.36 -4.13
C GLN A 118 -15.70 -8.49 -3.33
N GLN A 119 -15.79 -8.62 -2.00
CA GLN A 119 -14.64 -8.93 -1.18
C GLN A 119 -14.24 -10.35 -1.56
N GLU A 120 -12.97 -10.51 -1.95
CA GLU A 120 -12.40 -11.83 -2.23
C GLU A 120 -12.54 -12.70 -0.96
N TYR A 121 -13.59 -13.52 -0.93
CA TYR A 121 -13.85 -14.43 0.17
C TYR A 121 -13.08 -15.72 -0.06
N TYR A 122 -12.32 -16.13 0.95
CA TYR A 122 -11.57 -17.38 0.98
C TYR A 122 -11.85 -18.09 2.30
N PRO A 123 -11.76 -19.43 2.39
CA PRO A 123 -12.02 -20.18 3.63
C PRO A 123 -10.96 -19.92 4.72
N TYR A 124 -9.81 -19.33 4.35
CA TYR A 124 -8.75 -18.83 5.22
C TYR A 124 -8.78 -17.29 5.32
N VAL A 125 -8.22 -16.74 6.40
CA VAL A 125 -8.02 -15.29 6.54
C VAL A 125 -6.99 -14.82 5.50
N TYR A 126 -7.33 -13.77 4.75
CA TYR A 126 -6.48 -13.25 3.67
C TYR A 126 -6.39 -11.73 3.74
N LEU A 127 -5.16 -11.22 3.64
CA LEU A 127 -4.88 -9.80 3.44
C LEU A 127 -3.93 -9.61 2.26
N LYS A 128 -4.29 -8.71 1.35
CA LYS A 128 -3.40 -8.26 0.28
C LYS A 128 -2.30 -7.35 0.85
N LEU A 129 -1.06 -7.66 0.50
CA LEU A 129 0.08 -6.76 0.66
C LEU A 129 0.38 -6.15 -0.71
N ASP A 130 0.19 -4.84 -0.83
CA ASP A 130 0.62 -4.09 -2.00
C ASP A 130 1.96 -3.44 -1.68
N LEU A 131 2.96 -3.75 -2.50
CA LEU A 131 4.33 -3.27 -2.36
C LEU A 131 4.74 -2.42 -3.56
N ASP A 132 3.84 -2.20 -4.53
CA ASP A 132 4.10 -1.32 -5.65
C ASP A 132 3.82 0.12 -5.25
N TYR A 133 4.86 0.80 -4.77
CA TYR A 133 4.81 2.22 -4.42
C TYR A 133 5.15 3.14 -5.61
N THR A 134 5.30 2.57 -6.80
CA THR A 134 5.65 3.31 -8.01
C THR A 134 4.48 3.32 -8.98
N GLU A 135 3.93 4.49 -9.28
CA GLU A 135 3.06 4.64 -10.45
C GLU A 135 3.89 4.53 -11.73
N THR A 136 4.25 3.31 -12.12
CA THR A 136 4.64 3.08 -13.52
C THR A 136 3.34 3.01 -14.32
N LYS A 137 2.86 4.18 -14.78
CA LYS A 137 1.94 4.22 -15.92
C LYS A 137 2.58 3.37 -17.01
N LYS A 138 2.00 2.20 -17.29
CA LYS A 138 2.38 1.40 -18.45
C LYS A 138 2.14 2.27 -19.68
N SER A 139 3.23 2.70 -20.31
CA SER A 139 3.21 3.24 -21.67
C SER A 139 2.95 2.14 -22.69
#